data_AF-A0A1Z4JC52-F1
#
_entry.id   AF-A0A1Z4JC52-F1
#
_cell.length_a   1.000
_cell.length_b   1.000
_cell.length_c   1.000
_cell.angle_alpha   90.00
_cell.angle_beta   90.00
_cell.angle_gamma   90.00
#
_symmetry.space_group_name_H-M   'P 1'
#
loop_
_entity.id
_entity.type
_entity.pdbx_description
1 polymer ?
#
loop_
_entity_poly.entity_id
_entity_poly.type
_entity_poly.pdbx_seq_one_letter_code
_entity_poly.pdbx_strand_id
1 'polypeptide(L)' 'MELLQLLPDSEHIQIQTYELDRVQKQVQINLCSTQASAPCPICQQEAIRVHSRYERTIGDLPWEDYRVVM' A
#
# COMPACT_ATOMS: atom_id res chain seq x y z
N MET A 1 21.71 -3.41 -3.37
CA MET A 1 20.60 -3.92 -2.53
C MET A 1 19.34 -3.81 -3.36
N GLU A 2 18.91 -4.90 -3.98
CA GLU A 2 17.85 -4.95 -5.01
C GLU A 2 16.51 -5.46 -4.43
N LEU A 3 15.92 -4.71 -3.51
CA LEU A 3 14.56 -4.99 -3.00
C LEU A 3 13.51 -4.00 -3.52
N LEU A 4 13.93 -2.95 -4.24
CA LEU A 4 13.02 -1.97 -4.83
C LEU A 4 12.03 -2.61 -5.81
N GLN A 5 12.44 -3.70 -6.47
CA GLN A 5 11.58 -4.48 -7.36
C GLN A 5 10.39 -5.15 -6.65
N LEU A 6 10.42 -5.28 -5.32
CA LEU A 6 9.30 -5.80 -4.54
C LEU A 6 8.31 -4.71 -4.11
N LEU A 7 8.65 -3.44 -4.33
CA LEU A 7 7.71 -2.36 -4.06
C LEU A 7 6.61 -2.36 -5.14
N PRO A 8 5.35 -2.11 -4.75
CA PRO A 8 4.29 -1.90 -5.71
C PRO A 8 4.63 -0.76 -6.67
N ASP A 9 4.26 -0.91 -7.94
CA ASP A 9 4.30 0.20 -8.89
C ASP A 9 3.24 1.25 -8.50
N SER A 10 3.69 2.47 -8.25
CA SER A 10 2.81 3.59 -7.90
C SER A 10 1.86 3.99 -9.02
N GLU A 11 2.18 3.71 -10.29
CA GLU A 11 1.29 4.00 -11.41
C GLU A 11 -0.01 3.16 -11.37
N HIS A 12 0.03 2.04 -10.65
CA HIS A 12 -1.09 1.12 -10.51
C HIS A 12 -1.77 1.20 -9.14
N ILE A 13 -1.47 2.23 -8.35
CA ILE A 13 -2.11 2.50 -7.06
C ILE A 13 -2.91 3.80 -7.16
N GLN A 14 -4.18 3.72 -6.80
CA GLN A 14 -5.06 4.86 -6.71
C GLN A 14 -5.41 5.15 -5.24
N ILE A 15 -5.29 6.42 -4.86
CA ILE A 15 -5.88 6.93 -3.61
C ILE A 15 -7.38 7.08 -3.84
N GLN A 16 -8.18 6.31 -3.10
CA GLN A 16 -9.63 6.40 -3.15
C GLN A 16 -10.13 7.54 -2.26
N THR A 17 -9.67 7.58 -1.00
CA THR A 17 -9.97 8.64 -0.04
C THR A 17 -8.77 8.84 0.90
N TYR A 18 -8.74 10.01 1.53
CA TYR A 18 -7.81 10.27 2.63
C TYR A 18 -8.46 11.19 3.65
N GLU A 19 -8.09 11.01 4.91
CA GLU A 19 -8.54 11.83 6.03
C GLU A 19 -7.34 12.24 6.89
N LEU A 20 -7.34 13.51 7.31
CA LEU A 20 -6.31 14.08 8.16
C LEU A 20 -6.96 14.57 9.45
N ASP A 21 -6.74 13.85 10.54
CA ASP A 21 -7.10 14.31 11.88
C ASP A 21 -5.90 15.03 12.49
N ARG A 22 -5.97 16.36 12.54
CA ARG A 22 -4.92 17.21 13.13
C ARG A 22 -4.93 17.19 14.66
N VAL A 23 -6.05 16.84 15.28
CA VAL A 23 -6.19 16.79 16.75
C VAL A 23 -5.57 15.51 17.28
N GLN A 24 -5.92 14.38 16.68
CA GLN A 24 -5.35 13.08 17.03
C GLN A 24 -4.00 12.80 16.35
N LYS A 25 -3.58 13.71 15.46
CA LYS A 25 -2.39 13.56 14.61
C LYS A 25 -2.43 12.22 13.87
N GLN A 26 -3.49 11.99 13.12
CA GLN A 26 -3.67 10.76 12.35
C GLN A 26 -3.88 11.07 10.88
N VAL A 27 -3.31 10.21 10.04
CA VAL A 27 -3.61 10.18 8.61
C VAL A 27 -4.19 8.81 8.28
N GLN A 28 -5.35 8.80 7.66
CA GLN A 28 -5.95 7.61 7.08
C GLN A 28 -5.93 7.75 5.57
N ILE A 29 -5.47 6.71 4.87
CA ILE A 29 -5.46 6.66 3.40
C ILE A 29 -6.03 5.34 2.93
N ASN A 30 -7.11 5.41 2.17
CA ASN A 30 -7.66 4.25 1.49
C ASN A 30 -7.05 4.14 0.10
N LEU A 31 -6.28 3.07 -0.11
CA LEU A 31 -5.60 2.78 -1.36
C LEU A 31 -6.25 1.60 -2.06
N CYS A 32 -6.31 1.64 -3.38
CA CYS A 32 -6.74 0.52 -4.21
C CYS A 32 -5.77 0.30 -5.36
N SER A 33 -5.52 -0.97 -5.67
CA SER A 33 -4.79 -1.37 -6.86
C SER A 33 -5.70 -1.25 -8.09
N THR A 34 -5.25 -0.58 -9.14
CA THR A 34 -6.00 -0.42 -10.40
C THR A 34 -5.74 -1.55 -11.39
N GLN A 35 -4.64 -2.30 -11.21
CA GLN A 35 -4.32 -3.46 -12.04
C GLN A 35 -5.19 -4.66 -11.67
N ALA A 36 -5.74 -5.33 -12.68
CA ALA A 36 -6.54 -6.55 -12.51
C ALA A 36 -5.66 -7.79 -12.20
N SER A 37 -4.40 -7.76 -12.65
CA SER A 37 -3.38 -8.76 -12.38
C SER A 37 -2.04 -8.05 -12.12
N ALA A 38 -1.20 -8.67 -11.28
CA ALA A 38 0.15 -8.21 -11.00
C ALA A 38 1.10 -9.41 -11.15
N PRO A 39 1.98 -9.46 -12.17
CA PRO A 39 2.96 -10.52 -12.29
C PRO A 39 4.01 -10.40 -11.17
N CYS A 40 4.59 -11.53 -10.77
CA CYS A 40 5.70 -11.50 -9.81
C CYS A 40 6.87 -10.69 -10.38
N PRO A 41 7.37 -9.64 -9.70
CA PRO A 41 8.45 -8.80 -10.24
C PRO A 41 9.79 -9.54 -10.36
N ILE A 42 9.93 -10.73 -9.74
CA ILE A 42 11.14 -11.56 -9.84
C ILE A 42 11.06 -12.54 -11.02
N CYS A 43 9.97 -13.32 -11.12
CA CYS A 43 9.86 -14.41 -12.10
C CYS A 43 8.84 -14.15 -13.22
N GLN A 44 8.16 -13.00 -13.21
CA GLN A 44 7.13 -12.56 -14.17
C GLN A 44 5.89 -13.46 -14.27
N GLN A 45 5.77 -14.48 -13.42
CA GLN A 45 4.63 -15.38 -13.44
C GLN A 45 3.38 -14.70 -12.88
N GLU A 46 2.25 -14.90 -13.56
CA GLU A 46 0.96 -14.34 -13.16
C GLU A 46 0.45 -14.97 -11.86
N ALA A 47 -0.14 -14.12 -11.00
CA ALA A 47 -0.85 -14.58 -9.82
C ALA A 47 -2.19 -15.23 -10.23
N ILE A 48 -2.29 -16.55 -10.06
CA ILE A 48 -3.50 -17.31 -10.43
C ILE A 48 -4.61 -17.26 -9.36
N ARG A 49 -4.28 -16.91 -8.12
CA ARG A 49 -5.23 -16.79 -7.00
C ARG A 49 -4.70 -15.89 -5.90
N VAL A 50 -5.61 -15.28 -5.15
CA VAL A 50 -5.26 -14.62 -3.88
C VAL A 50 -4.89 -15.69 -2.86
N HIS A 51 -3.66 -15.61 -2.32
CA HIS A 51 -3.22 -16.52 -1.26
C HIS A 51 -3.84 -16.15 0.09
N SER A 52 -3.90 -14.85 0.41
CA SER A 52 -4.44 -14.32 1.67
C SER A 52 -4.83 -12.85 1.49
N ARG A 53 -5.82 -12.38 2.25
CA ARG A 53 -6.15 -10.95 2.37
C ARG A 53 -5.61 -10.46 3.69
N TYR A 54 -4.72 -9.48 3.65
CA TYR A 54 -4.12 -8.89 4.85
C TYR A 54 -4.56 -7.44 4.96
N GLU A 55 -5.01 -7.08 6.16
CA GLU A 55 -5.16 -5.71 6.58
C GLU A 55 -3.90 -5.33 7.37
N ARG A 56 -3.20 -4.26 6.95
CA ARG A 56 -1.93 -3.84 7.55
C ARG A 56 -1.95 -2.34 7.84
N THR A 57 -2.01 -1.98 9.11
CA THR A 57 -1.75 -0.60 9.54
C THR A 57 -0.26 -0.33 9.40
N ILE A 58 0.14 0.62 8.55
CA ILE A 58 1.55 0.99 8.40
C ILE A 58 1.94 2.02 9.47
N GLY A 59 1.77 1.66 10.74
CA GLY A 59 1.97 2.55 11.88
C GLY A 59 3.44 2.87 12.18
N ASP A 60 4.37 2.22 11.49
CA ASP A 60 5.82 2.36 11.59
C ASP A 60 6.44 3.29 10.54
N LEU A 61 5.65 3.75 9.56
CA LEU A 61 6.14 4.75 8.61
C LEU A 61 6.27 6.11 9.32
N PRO A 62 7.48 6.72 9.30
CA PRO A 62 7.66 8.05 9.87
C PRO A 62 6.91 9.07 9.02
N TRP A 63 5.80 9.59 9.53
CA TRP A 63 5.13 10.75 8.95
C TRP A 63 5.09 11.90 9.96
N GLU A 64 6.25 12.51 10.18
CA GLU A 64 6.42 13.60 11.16
C GLU A 64 5.83 13.19 12.52
N ASP A 65 4.94 14.01 13.09
CA ASP A 65 4.24 13.75 14.34
C ASP A 65 2.87 13.08 14.16
N TYR A 66 2.56 12.59 12.95
CA TYR A 66 1.31 11.91 12.62
C TYR A 66 1.45 10.38 12.60
N ARG A 67 0.48 9.71 13.20
CA ARG A 67 0.28 8.26 13.11
C ARG A 67 -0.47 7.92 11.82
N VAL A 68 -0.01 6.92 11.08
CA VAL A 68 -0.76 6.35 9.95
C VAL A 68 -1.73 5.29 10.46
N VAL A 69 -3.01 5.43 10.10
CA VAL A 69 -4.08 4.47 10.40
C VAL A 69 -4.75 4.02 9.08
N MET A 70 -5.44 2.88 9.08
CA MET A 70 -6.24 2.42 7.92
C MET A 70 -7.72 2.52 8.21
#